data_AF-A0A183VHH7-F1
#
_entry.id   AF-A0A183VHH7-F1
#
_cell.length_a   1.000
_cell.length_b   1.000
_cell.length_c   1.000
_cell.angle_alpha   90.00
_cell.angle_beta   90.00
_cell.angle_gamma   90.00
#
_symmetry.space_group_name_H-M   'P 1'
#
loop_
_entity.id
_entity.type
_entity.pdbx_description
1 polymer ?
#
loop_
_entity_poly.entity_id
_entity_poly.type
_entity_poly.pdbx_seq_one_letter_code
_entity_poly.pdbx_strand_id
1 'polypeptide(L)'
;MLPYRVLILLFLSPLAYAAELYRFGADEADQEISFSNDPSAVTLDVPIIYFEEAQNELFISANGVVSFGRPIAGPDVKNLDTERTSAIAVFYVPTSGGTVYYR
;
A
#
# COMPACT_ATOMS: atom_id res chain seq x y z
N MET A 1 50.17 4.05 -6.36
CA MET A 1 49.15 5.11 -6.45
C MET A 1 47.85 4.44 -6.86
N LEU A 2 46.85 4.36 -5.98
CA LEU A 2 45.57 3.71 -6.29
C LEU A 2 44.83 4.58 -7.32
N PRO A 3 44.35 4.03 -8.45
CA PRO A 3 43.68 4.83 -9.47
C PRO A 3 42.39 5.44 -8.93
N TYR A 4 42.14 6.71 -9.22
CA TYR A 4 40.99 7.50 -8.75
C TYR A 4 39.63 6.80 -8.95
N ARG A 5 39.50 5.99 -10.00
CA ARG A 5 38.30 5.16 -10.27
C ARG A 5 38.03 4.10 -9.19
N VAL A 6 39.07 3.51 -8.61
CA VAL A 6 38.95 2.52 -7.52
C VAL A 6 38.55 3.21 -6.21
N LEU A 7 39.00 4.44 -6.00
CA LEU A 7 38.61 5.25 -4.83
C LEU A 7 37.10 5.60 -4.87
N ILE A 8 36.56 5.94 -6.05
CA ILE A 8 35.13 6.23 -6.23
C ILE A 8 34.27 4.99 -5.95
N LEU A 9 34.68 3.81 -6.44
CA LEU A 9 33.94 2.56 -6.22
C LEU A 9 33.94 2.14 -4.74
N LEU A 10 35.04 2.36 -4.02
CA LEU A 10 35.13 2.14 -2.57
C LEU A 10 34.27 3.11 -1.75
N PHE A 11 34.05 4.33 -2.24
CA PHE A 11 33.18 5.31 -1.58
C PHE A 11 31.68 5.06 -1.80
N LEU A 12 31.30 4.37 -2.88
CA LEU A 12 29.91 4.06 -3.23
C LEU A 12 29.39 2.74 -2.63
N SER A 13 30.28 1.81 -2.26
CA SER A 13 29.87 0.53 -1.65
C SER A 13 29.11 0.64 -0.33
N PRO A 14 29.40 1.58 0.62
CA PRO A 14 28.60 1.68 1.84
C PRO A 14 27.19 2.27 1.61
N LEU A 15 26.94 3.01 0.52
CA LEU A 15 25.59 3.49 0.18
C LEU A 15 24.67 2.35 -0.30
N ALA A 16 25.23 1.31 -0.91
CA ALA A 16 24.45 0.15 -1.37
C ALA A 16 23.98 -0.74 -0.21
N TYR A 17 24.65 -0.71 0.94
CA TYR A 17 24.29 -1.48 2.14
C TYR A 17 23.20 -0.82 3.01
N ALA A 18 22.79 0.41 2.69
CA ALA A 18 21.80 1.15 3.49
C ALA A 18 20.35 0.91 3.07
N ALA A 19 20.09 0.11 2.03
CA ALA A 19 18.75 -0.28 1.62
C ALA A 19 18.35 -1.62 2.27
N GLU A 20 18.35 -1.66 3.60
CA GLU A 20 17.74 -2.78 4.31
C GLU A 20 16.22 -2.61 4.20
N LEU A 21 15.55 -3.56 3.55
CA LEU A 21 14.09 -3.57 3.52
C LEU A 21 13.60 -3.71 4.96
N TYR A 22 12.61 -2.91 5.35
CA TYR A 22 11.95 -3.11 6.63
C TYR A 22 11.44 -4.55 6.71
N ARG A 23 11.89 -5.27 7.76
CA ARG A 23 11.40 -6.60 8.05
C ARG A 23 9.90 -6.54 8.36
N PHE A 24 9.18 -7.59 8.00
CA PHE A 24 7.74 -7.70 8.18
C PHE A 24 7.36 -9.11 8.62
N GLY A 25 6.17 -9.25 9.20
CA GLY A 25 5.57 -10.52 9.61
C GLY A 25 5.48 -10.70 11.13
N ALA A 26 5.01 -11.88 11.55
CA ALA A 26 4.75 -12.16 12.97
C ALA A 26 5.99 -11.99 13.87
N ASP A 27 7.19 -12.27 13.35
CA ASP A 27 8.47 -12.08 14.06
C ASP A 27 8.77 -10.60 14.38
N GLU A 28 8.15 -9.67 13.64
CA GLU A 28 8.28 -8.21 13.81
C GLU A 28 7.07 -7.60 14.53
N ALA A 29 6.25 -8.43 15.18
CA ALA A 29 5.01 -8.06 15.87
C ALA A 29 3.92 -7.47 14.96
N ASP A 30 4.01 -7.69 13.64
CA ASP A 30 2.93 -7.33 12.73
C ASP A 30 1.75 -8.30 12.88
N GLN A 31 0.53 -7.80 12.66
CA GLN A 31 -0.67 -8.62 12.76
C GLN A 31 -0.97 -9.31 11.43
N GLU A 32 -1.08 -10.64 11.44
CA GLU A 32 -1.67 -11.39 10.33
C GLU A 32 -3.20 -11.26 10.40
N ILE A 33 -3.80 -10.71 9.35
CA ILE A 33 -5.25 -10.58 9.23
C ILE A 33 -5.74 -11.66 8.28
N SER A 34 -6.69 -12.48 8.73
CA SER A 34 -7.31 -13.49 7.86
C SER A 34 -7.92 -12.79 6.64
N PHE A 35 -7.64 -13.32 5.46
CA PHE A 35 -8.22 -12.79 4.23
C PHE A 35 -9.74 -12.75 4.34
N SER A 36 -10.31 -11.57 4.16
CA SER A 36 -11.74 -11.36 4.00
C SER A 36 -11.99 -10.56 2.74
N ASN A 37 -13.02 -10.92 1.99
CA ASN A 37 -13.52 -10.09 0.90
C ASN A 37 -14.35 -8.90 1.41
N ASP A 38 -14.62 -8.85 2.71
CA ASP A 38 -15.34 -7.76 3.33
C ASP A 38 -14.43 -6.52 3.39
N PRO A 39 -14.88 -5.39 2.83
CA PRO A 39 -14.15 -4.14 2.91
C PRO A 39 -14.12 -3.62 4.36
N SER A 40 -12.95 -3.15 4.79
CA SER A 40 -12.76 -2.55 6.13
C SER A 40 -12.90 -1.03 6.05
N ALA A 41 -13.57 -0.43 7.03
CA ALA A 41 -13.77 1.01 7.11
C ALA A 41 -12.87 1.64 8.18
N VAL A 42 -12.22 2.75 7.85
CA VAL A 42 -11.40 3.55 8.76
C VAL A 42 -11.94 4.98 8.76
N THR A 43 -12.38 5.45 9.92
CA THR A 43 -12.77 6.85 10.12
C THR A 43 -11.51 7.72 10.28
N LEU A 44 -11.51 8.87 9.63
CA LEU A 44 -10.42 9.84 9.70
C LEU A 44 -10.72 10.92 10.74
N ASP A 45 -9.75 11.18 11.63
CA ASP A 45 -9.84 12.29 12.60
C ASP A 45 -9.84 13.66 11.89
N VAL A 46 -9.11 13.74 10.78
CA VAL A 46 -9.04 14.92 9.92
C VAL A 46 -9.53 14.54 8.52
N PRO A 47 -10.63 15.14 8.03
CA PRO A 47 -11.12 14.91 6.68
C PRO A 47 -10.07 15.23 5.62
N ILE A 48 -10.02 14.41 4.57
CA ILE A 48 -9.22 14.67 3.37
C ILE A 48 -10.13 15.27 2.30
N ILE A 49 -9.66 16.29 1.58
CA ILE A 49 -10.37 16.81 0.41
C ILE A 49 -9.94 16.03 -0.83
N TYR A 50 -10.87 15.33 -1.46
CA TYR A 50 -10.64 14.56 -2.69
C TYR A 50 -11.73 14.89 -3.71
N PHE A 51 -11.33 15.26 -4.93
CA PHE A 51 -12.23 15.82 -5.96
C PHE A 51 -13.19 16.89 -5.41
N GLU A 52 -12.65 17.84 -4.64
CA GLU A 52 -13.40 18.95 -4.03
C GLU A 52 -14.46 18.54 -3.00
N GLU A 53 -14.53 17.25 -2.65
CA GLU A 53 -15.42 16.72 -1.62
C GLU A 53 -14.64 16.34 -0.37
N ALA A 54 -15.21 16.62 0.80
CA ALA A 54 -14.65 16.21 2.09
C ALA A 54 -14.95 14.73 2.35
N GLN A 55 -13.90 13.93 2.53
CA GLN A 55 -13.97 12.50 2.80
C GLN A 55 -13.52 12.23 4.24
N ASN A 56 -14.41 11.64 5.04
CA ASN A 56 -14.19 11.39 6.47
C ASN A 56 -13.98 9.89 6.77
N GLU A 57 -14.17 9.04 5.77
CA GLU A 57 -14.06 7.60 5.88
C GLU A 57 -13.32 7.04 4.66
N LEU A 58 -12.43 6.10 4.91
CA LEU A 58 -11.74 5.30 3.91
C LEU A 58 -12.24 3.87 4.00
N PHE A 59 -12.49 3.26 2.86
CA PHE A 59 -12.77 1.83 2.75
C PHE A 59 -11.60 1.14 2.06
N ILE A 60 -11.05 0.11 2.67
CA ILE A 60 -9.95 -0.68 2.11
C ILE A 60 -10.52 -2.02 1.70
N SER A 61 -10.48 -2.32 0.40
CA SER A 61 -10.86 -3.62 -0.13
C SER A 61 -9.70 -4.62 -0.03
N ALA A 62 -10.03 -5.91 -0.07
CA ALA A 62 -9.06 -7.00 -0.03
C ALA A 62 -8.04 -7.01 -1.18
N ASN A 63 -8.37 -6.34 -2.29
CA ASN A 63 -7.50 -6.19 -3.46
C ASN A 63 -6.70 -4.88 -3.48
N GLY A 64 -6.65 -4.15 -2.35
CA GLY A 64 -5.79 -2.98 -2.17
C GLY A 64 -6.32 -1.68 -2.77
N VAL A 65 -7.61 -1.63 -3.14
CA VAL A 65 -8.27 -0.40 -3.54
C VAL A 65 -8.75 0.34 -2.30
N VAL A 66 -8.41 1.61 -2.19
CA VAL A 66 -8.93 2.51 -1.15
C VAL A 66 -10.04 3.36 -1.77
N SER A 67 -11.28 3.21 -1.32
CA SER A 67 -12.42 3.99 -1.80
C SER A 67 -12.96 4.94 -0.74
N PHE A 68 -13.72 5.94 -1.19
CA PHE A 68 -14.35 6.93 -0.33
C PHE A 68 -15.88 6.81 -0.36
N GLY A 69 -16.53 7.14 0.77
CA GLY A 69 -17.99 7.21 0.93
C GLY A 69 -18.75 5.89 0.89
N ARG A 70 -18.26 4.88 0.14
CA ARG A 70 -18.78 3.52 0.14
C ARG A 70 -17.69 2.48 -0.04
N PRO A 71 -17.89 1.27 0.51
CA PRO A 71 -17.01 0.14 0.22
C PRO A 71 -17.12 -0.34 -1.23
N ILE A 72 -15.99 -0.72 -1.82
CA ILE A 72 -15.96 -1.54 -3.05
C ILE A 72 -15.78 -2.99 -2.63
N ALA A 73 -16.80 -3.80 -2.86
CA ALA A 73 -16.80 -5.23 -2.54
C ALA A 73 -16.65 -6.07 -3.82
N GLY A 74 -15.93 -7.20 -3.71
CA GLY A 74 -15.85 -8.22 -4.74
C GLY A 74 -14.44 -8.48 -5.27
N PRO A 75 -14.18 -9.70 -5.79
CA PRO A 75 -12.88 -10.10 -6.32
C PRO A 75 -12.51 -9.33 -7.60
N ASP A 76 -13.53 -8.91 -8.36
CA ASP A 76 -13.38 -8.18 -9.61
C ASP A 76 -13.62 -6.69 -9.36
N VAL A 77 -12.54 -5.90 -9.30
CA VAL A 77 -12.67 -4.44 -9.42
C VAL A 77 -13.17 -4.15 -10.84
N LYS A 78 -14.46 -3.88 -10.99
CA LYS A 78 -15.01 -3.36 -12.24
C LYS A 78 -14.37 -2.01 -12.54
N ASN A 79 -14.36 -1.62 -13.81
CA ASN A 79 -13.81 -0.35 -14.24
C ASN A 79 -14.37 0.80 -13.38
N LEU A 80 -13.50 1.44 -12.60
CA LEU A 80 -13.88 2.43 -11.58
C LEU A 80 -14.52 3.69 -12.19
N ASP A 81 -14.14 4.06 -13.41
CA ASP A 81 -14.76 5.17 -14.15
C ASP A 81 -16.22 4.85 -14.49
N THR A 82 -16.49 3.61 -14.89
CA THR A 82 -17.85 3.14 -15.19
C THR A 82 -18.75 3.20 -13.96
N GLU A 83 -18.20 2.88 -12.79
CA GLU A 83 -18.93 2.92 -11.52
C GLU A 83 -19.00 4.30 -10.86
N ARG A 84 -18.29 5.29 -11.44
CA ARG A 84 -18.11 6.64 -10.88
C ARG A 84 -17.63 6.60 -9.43
N THR A 85 -16.69 5.71 -9.14
CA THR A 85 -16.19 5.53 -7.78
C THR A 85 -14.82 6.19 -7.63
N SER A 86 -14.78 7.21 -6.78
CA SER A 86 -13.54 7.84 -6.31
C SER A 86 -12.70 6.85 -5.51
N ALA A 87 -11.46 6.61 -5.92
CA ALA A 87 -10.56 5.68 -5.24
C ALA A 87 -9.08 6.04 -5.42
N ILE A 88 -8.26 5.67 -4.43
CA ILE A 88 -6.79 5.67 -4.49
C ILE A 88 -6.33 4.21 -4.60
N ALA A 89 -5.68 3.87 -5.71
CA ALA A 89 -5.09 2.54 -5.92
C ALA A 89 -3.64 2.54 -5.45
N VAL A 90 -3.40 2.14 -4.20
CA VAL A 90 -2.05 2.25 -3.60
C VAL A 90 -1.16 1.08 -4.04
N PHE A 91 -1.69 -0.12 -4.23
CA PHE A 91 -0.97 -1.30 -4.77
C PHE A 91 -1.94 -2.32 -5.40
N TYR A 92 -2.62 -1.95 -6.49
CA TYR A 92 -3.42 -2.93 -7.23
C TYR A 92 -2.51 -3.79 -8.12
N VAL A 93 -2.17 -4.97 -7.64
CA VAL A 93 -1.68 -6.07 -8.49
C VAL A 93 -2.62 -7.25 -8.24
N PRO A 94 -3.34 -7.76 -9.26
CA PRO A 94 -4.11 -8.98 -9.10
C PRO A 94 -3.12 -10.12 -8.80
N THR A 95 -3.00 -10.50 -7.54
CA THR A 95 -2.17 -11.63 -7.11
C THR A 95 -3.07 -12.78 -6.72
N SER A 96 -2.80 -13.98 -7.24
CA SER A 96 -3.52 -15.21 -6.91
C SER A 96 -2.94 -15.92 -5.68
N GLY A 97 -2.12 -15.24 -4.87
CA GLY A 97 -1.51 -15.77 -3.66
C GLY A 97 -0.58 -14.77 -2.97
N GLY A 98 -0.72 -14.65 -1.65
CA GLY A 98 0.10 -13.81 -0.77
C GLY A 98 -0.60 -13.53 0.56
N THR A 99 0.18 -13.35 1.63
CA THR A 99 -0.33 -12.90 2.94
C THR A 99 0.01 -11.42 3.09
N VAL A 100 -0.98 -10.60 3.46
CA VAL A 100 -0.79 -9.17 3.71
C VAL A 100 -0.66 -8.95 5.22
N TYR A 101 0.38 -8.23 5.62
CA TYR A 101 0.63 -7.83 7.02
C TYR A 101 0.41 -6.32 7.17
N TYR A 102 -0.16 -5.91 8.29
CA TYR A 102 -0.45 -4.50 8.61
C TYR A 102 0.24 -4.10 9.93
N ARG A 103 0.53 -2.81 10.07
CA ARG A 103 1.07 -2.18 11.28
C ARG A 103 0.16 -1.04 11.73
#